data_AF-A0AA48H160-F1
#
_entry.id   AF-A0AA48H160-F1
#
_cell.length_a   1.000
_cell.length_b   1.000
_cell.length_c   1.000
_cell.angle_alpha   90.00
_cell.angle_beta   90.00
_cell.angle_gamma   90.00
#
_symmetry.space_group_name_H-M   'P 1'
#
loop_
_entity.id
_entity.type
_entity.pdbx_description
1 polymer ?
#
loop_
_entity_poly.entity_id
_entity_poly.type
_entity_poly.pdbx_seq_one_letter_code
_entity_poly.pdbx_strand_id
1 'polypeptide(L)'
;MRVLAEVLAQEGVSSSAIEGEGINPASMAASVARHLGLPVDPTAPIDRNAEGIAAVLMDAMTNRDAPLTVDRLCRWHRALFPESRPGLAIGVLRPGSVHVGSNISEEESIVHFLAMPRERLEPELDRFITWFNDSKGAMDGLVRAGLTHLWFVTLHPFDDGNGRISRALTDLALAQEPIAAPLARMSRCILQGRPDYYAALEQAQAFKNGLNVTPWLRWFLEQTAQACAQSERVVQATLAKGIFWARHAEDPINERQRKALNRLLDAGPDGFQGGMTTRKYAALTRCSPVTASRDLAELVERTCLRSYGAGRSTAYELIWDALLLGQ
;
A
#
# COMPACT_ATOMS: atom_id res chain seq x y z
N MET A 1 -8.64 -7.25 10.85
CA MET A 1 -7.19 -7.52 10.99
C MET A 1 -6.52 -8.00 9.71
N ARG A 2 -6.97 -9.06 9.03
CA ARG A 2 -6.31 -9.54 7.79
C ARG A 2 -6.24 -8.51 6.65
N VAL A 3 -7.34 -7.81 6.35
CA VAL A 3 -7.36 -6.72 5.35
C VAL A 3 -6.34 -5.63 5.66
N LEU A 4 -6.28 -5.21 6.93
CA LEU A 4 -5.33 -4.20 7.38
C LEU A 4 -3.88 -4.64 7.16
N ALA A 5 -3.57 -5.92 7.45
CA ALA A 5 -2.25 -6.49 7.23
C ALA A 5 -1.86 -6.47 5.74
N GLU A 6 -2.79 -6.82 4.85
CA GLU A 6 -2.56 -6.82 3.42
C GLU A 6 -2.32 -5.42 2.86
N VAL A 7 -3.12 -4.43 3.28
CA VAL A 7 -2.92 -3.03 2.88
C VAL A 7 -1.59 -2.48 3.40
N LEU A 8 -1.23 -2.77 4.66
CA LEU A 8 0.06 -2.36 5.24
C LEU A 8 1.25 -2.99 4.48
N ALA A 9 1.14 -4.26 4.12
CA ALA A 9 2.19 -4.95 3.37
C ALA A 9 2.35 -4.35 1.97
N GLN A 10 1.23 -4.09 1.28
CA GLN A 10 1.25 -3.45 -0.03
C GLN A 10 1.86 -2.05 0.03
N GLU A 11 1.56 -1.28 1.08
CA GLU A 11 2.16 0.04 1.29
C GLU A 11 3.67 -0.03 1.45
N GLY A 12 4.18 -0.93 2.30
CA GLY A 12 5.63 -1.06 2.50
C GLY A 12 6.36 -1.42 1.20
N VAL A 13 5.79 -2.32 0.40
CA VAL A 13 6.32 -2.70 -0.91
C VAL A 13 6.28 -1.52 -1.89
N SER A 14 5.12 -0.88 -2.05
CA SER A 14 4.96 0.22 -3.00
C SER A 14 5.77 1.45 -2.62
N SER A 15 5.84 1.79 -1.34
CA SER A 15 6.63 2.90 -0.80
C SER A 15 8.11 2.71 -1.09
N SER A 16 8.63 1.49 -0.94
CA SER A 16 10.05 1.20 -1.23
C SER A 16 10.33 1.22 -2.74
N ALA A 17 9.42 0.68 -3.55
CA ALA A 17 9.55 0.65 -5.00
C ALA A 17 9.58 2.05 -5.64
N ILE A 18 8.94 3.07 -5.04
CA ILE A 18 9.05 4.47 -5.49
C ILE A 18 10.50 4.93 -5.49
N GLU A 19 11.27 4.54 -4.46
CA GLU A 19 12.69 4.85 -4.28
C GLU A 19 13.61 3.91 -5.08
N GLY A 20 13.06 2.97 -5.86
CA GLY A 20 13.82 1.95 -6.58
C GLY A 20 14.25 0.75 -5.71
N GLU A 21 13.80 0.66 -4.46
CA GLU A 21 14.13 -0.46 -3.58
C GLU A 21 13.11 -1.61 -3.73
N GLY A 22 13.62 -2.80 -4.04
CA GLY A 22 12.81 -4.02 -4.16
C GLY A 22 12.67 -4.74 -2.81
N ILE A 23 11.46 -4.75 -2.25
CA ILE A 23 11.13 -5.53 -1.05
C ILE A 23 10.34 -6.78 -1.44
N ASN A 24 10.72 -7.93 -0.87
CA ASN A 24 9.99 -9.17 -1.09
C ASN A 24 8.58 -9.08 -0.46
N PRO A 25 7.49 -9.24 -1.25
CA PRO A 25 6.13 -9.10 -0.72
C PRO A 25 5.77 -10.09 0.38
N ALA A 26 6.29 -11.32 0.33
CA ALA A 26 6.05 -12.34 1.35
C ALA A 26 6.75 -11.97 2.67
N SER A 27 7.99 -11.45 2.60
CA SER A 27 8.69 -10.94 3.77
C SER A 27 7.96 -9.76 4.40
N MET A 28 7.51 -8.80 3.58
CA MET A 28 6.75 -7.64 4.06
C MET A 28 5.43 -8.05 4.72
N ALA A 29 4.67 -8.97 4.11
CA ALA A 29 3.45 -9.50 4.69
C ALA A 29 3.70 -10.21 6.02
N ALA A 30 4.77 -11.01 6.11
CA ALA A 30 5.17 -11.69 7.34
C ALA A 30 5.56 -10.70 8.45
N SER A 31 6.35 -9.67 8.14
CA SER A 31 6.74 -8.62 9.10
C SER A 31 5.52 -7.87 9.65
N VAL A 32 4.60 -7.44 8.78
CA VAL A 32 3.36 -6.79 9.21
C VAL A 32 2.51 -7.73 10.07
N ALA A 33 2.37 -9.00 9.67
CA ALA A 33 1.60 -9.98 10.43
C ALA A 33 2.18 -10.20 11.84
N ARG A 34 3.52 -10.24 11.99
CA ARG A 34 4.18 -10.31 13.31
C ARG A 34 3.79 -9.14 14.20
N HIS A 35 3.89 -7.91 13.69
CA HIS A 35 3.53 -6.72 14.47
C HIS A 35 2.04 -6.66 14.85
N LEU A 36 1.16 -7.24 14.05
CA LEU A 36 -0.28 -7.32 14.32
C LEU A 36 -0.68 -8.53 15.19
N GLY A 37 0.28 -9.37 15.61
CA GLY A 37 0.02 -10.59 16.36
C GLY A 37 -0.75 -11.66 15.57
N LEU A 38 -0.66 -11.63 14.24
CA LEU A 38 -1.31 -12.60 13.35
C LEU A 38 -0.42 -13.82 13.12
N PRO A 39 -0.99 -15.00 12.80
CA PRO A 39 -0.21 -16.17 12.39
C PRO A 39 0.66 -15.85 11.18
N VAL A 40 1.93 -16.27 11.25
CA VAL A 40 2.92 -16.07 10.19
C VAL A 40 3.38 -17.42 9.67
N ASP A 41 3.56 -17.52 8.36
CA ASP A 41 4.16 -18.69 7.74
C ASP A 41 5.62 -18.82 8.22
N PRO A 42 6.00 -19.90 8.91
CA PRO A 42 7.37 -20.09 9.40
C PRO A 42 8.40 -20.24 8.26
N THR A 43 7.95 -20.47 7.03
CA THR A 43 8.80 -20.56 5.84
C THR A 43 8.96 -19.22 5.12
N ALA A 44 8.26 -18.16 5.56
CA ALA A 44 8.37 -16.85 4.95
C ALA A 44 9.81 -16.33 5.04
N PRO A 45 10.36 -15.71 3.97
CA PRO A 45 11.71 -15.20 4.00
C PRO A 45 11.85 -14.09 5.05
N ILE A 46 13.00 -14.06 5.74
CA ILE A 46 13.31 -13.02 6.71
C ILE A 46 14.07 -11.91 6.00
N ASP A 47 13.52 -10.70 6.02
CA ASP A 47 14.14 -9.49 5.48
C ASP A 47 14.08 -8.38 6.54
N ARG A 48 15.26 -7.90 6.94
CA ARG A 48 15.38 -6.85 7.97
C ARG A 48 14.89 -5.50 7.48
N ASN A 49 15.01 -5.20 6.18
CA ASN A 49 14.47 -3.96 5.62
C ASN A 49 12.94 -4.00 5.66
N ALA A 50 12.34 -5.14 5.30
CA ALA A 50 10.89 -5.34 5.40
C ALA A 50 10.40 -5.19 6.86
N GLU A 51 11.13 -5.74 7.83
CA GLU A 51 10.83 -5.56 9.26
C GLU A 51 10.91 -4.09 9.69
N GLY A 52 11.95 -3.38 9.26
CA GLY A 52 12.14 -1.97 9.51
C GLY A 52 11.01 -1.09 8.99
N ILE A 53 10.61 -1.30 7.73
CA ILE A 53 9.49 -0.61 7.10
C ILE A 53 8.18 -0.93 7.82
N ALA A 54 7.95 -2.21 8.16
CA ALA A 54 6.76 -2.62 8.91
C ALA A 54 6.71 -1.91 10.28
N ALA A 55 7.82 -1.81 11.00
CA ALA A 55 7.89 -1.13 12.27
C ALA A 55 7.52 0.37 12.18
N VAL A 56 7.97 1.06 11.13
CA VAL A 56 7.63 2.47 10.88
C VAL A 56 6.13 2.64 10.61
N LEU A 57 5.56 1.84 9.69
CA LEU A 57 4.13 1.90 9.37
C LEU A 57 3.27 1.56 10.59
N MET A 58 3.71 0.60 11.40
CA MET A 58 3.03 0.20 12.63
C MET A 58 3.10 1.28 13.71
N ASP A 59 4.24 1.95 13.89
CA ASP A 59 4.34 3.08 14.81
C ASP A 59 3.45 4.25 14.38
N ALA A 60 3.45 4.60 13.09
CA ALA A 60 2.58 5.63 12.53
C ALA A 60 1.09 5.34 12.81
N MET A 61 0.68 4.07 12.69
CA MET A 61 -0.70 3.65 12.90
C MET A 61 -1.09 3.53 14.38
N THR A 62 -0.26 2.87 15.19
CA THR A 62 -0.60 2.49 16.58
C THR A 62 -0.31 3.61 17.58
N ASN A 63 0.73 4.39 17.33
CA ASN A 63 1.12 5.54 18.17
C ASN A 63 0.67 6.85 17.53
N ARG A 64 -0.50 6.85 16.88
CA ARG A 64 -0.99 8.00 16.11
C ARG A 64 -1.28 9.25 16.96
N ASP A 65 -1.64 9.05 18.23
CA ASP A 65 -1.96 10.15 19.14
C ASP A 65 -0.74 10.66 19.91
N ALA A 66 0.40 9.96 19.82
CA ALA A 66 1.66 10.45 20.37
C ALA A 66 2.20 11.62 19.54
N PRO A 67 2.82 12.64 20.17
CA PRO A 67 3.37 13.77 19.45
C PRO A 67 4.48 13.34 18.50
N LEU A 68 4.62 14.08 17.40
CA LEU A 68 5.79 13.98 16.54
C LEU A 68 6.96 14.67 17.24
N THR A 69 8.14 14.03 17.21
CA THR A 69 9.38 14.56 17.77
C THR A 69 10.55 14.22 16.85
N VAL A 70 11.66 14.96 16.97
CA VAL A 70 12.90 14.64 16.25
C VAL A 70 13.38 13.23 16.60
N ASP A 71 13.31 12.82 17.87
CA ASP A 71 13.66 11.45 18.27
C ASP A 71 12.81 10.40 17.55
N ARG A 72 11.49 10.61 17.46
CA ARG A 72 10.59 9.68 16.76
C ARG A 72 10.97 9.54 15.29
N LEU A 73 11.26 10.66 14.61
CA LEU A 73 11.75 10.66 13.23
C LEU A 73 13.09 9.91 13.09
N CYS A 74 14.03 10.16 14.01
CA CYS A 74 15.31 9.47 14.04
C CYS A 74 15.15 7.96 14.30
N ARG A 75 14.22 7.55 15.17
CA ARG A 75 13.90 6.13 15.40
C ARG A 75 13.31 5.47 14.16
N TRP A 76 12.41 6.16 13.44
CA TRP A 76 11.89 5.68 12.16
C TRP A 76 13.02 5.53 11.14
N HIS A 77 13.90 6.52 11.04
CA HIS A 77 15.06 6.44 10.15
C HIS A 77 15.97 5.25 10.51
N ARG A 78 16.28 5.00 11.79
CA ARG A 78 17.06 3.80 12.19
C ARG A 78 16.37 2.51 11.79
N ALA A 79 15.05 2.44 11.89
CA ALA A 79 14.31 1.24 11.50
C ALA A 79 14.43 0.97 9.99
N LEU A 80 14.38 2.00 9.14
CA LEU A 80 14.53 1.85 7.68
C LEU A 80 15.92 1.35 7.26
N PHE A 81 16.96 1.57 8.07
CA PHE A 81 18.33 1.18 7.79
C PHE A 81 18.89 0.30 8.92
N PRO A 82 18.49 -0.99 8.98
CA PRO A 82 18.89 -1.90 10.06
C PRO A 82 20.37 -2.26 10.05
N GLU A 83 21.07 -2.00 8.95
CA GLU A 83 22.49 -2.27 8.77
C GLU A 83 23.23 -0.98 8.40
N SER A 84 24.47 -0.83 8.88
CA SER A 84 25.31 0.31 8.54
C SER A 84 25.57 0.36 7.04
N ARG A 85 25.33 1.51 6.42
CA ARG A 85 25.68 1.77 5.02
C ARG A 85 26.83 2.78 4.97
N PRO A 86 27.93 2.50 4.25
CA PRO A 86 29.03 3.47 4.11
C PRO A 86 28.51 4.82 3.58
N GLY A 87 28.89 5.90 4.26
CA GLY A 87 28.49 7.26 3.87
C GLY A 87 27.08 7.69 4.27
N LEU A 88 26.31 6.85 4.98
CA LEU A 88 24.96 7.18 5.43
C LEU A 88 24.93 7.46 6.94
N ALA A 89 24.47 8.65 7.35
CA ALA A 89 24.27 8.96 8.75
C ALA A 89 22.91 8.40 9.25
N ILE A 90 22.95 7.25 9.93
CA ILE A 90 21.72 6.54 10.32
C ILE A 90 21.16 7.06 11.65
N GLY A 91 19.92 7.55 11.62
CA GLY A 91 19.17 7.89 12.82
C GLY A 91 19.56 9.21 13.45
N VAL A 92 20.13 10.09 12.63
CA VAL A 92 20.57 11.43 12.96
C VAL A 92 20.27 12.31 11.75
N LEU A 93 20.13 13.61 11.96
CA LEU A 93 19.96 14.57 10.86
C LEU A 93 21.22 14.58 9.98
N ARG A 94 21.04 14.81 8.68
CA ARG A 94 22.14 14.83 7.71
C ARG A 94 23.25 15.79 8.15
N PRO A 95 24.54 15.44 7.98
CA PRO A 95 25.65 16.32 8.35
C PRO A 95 25.89 17.44 7.33
N GLY A 96 25.40 17.29 6.09
CA GLY A 96 25.66 18.22 4.99
C GLY A 96 24.45 18.44 4.08
N SER A 97 24.68 19.08 2.93
CA SER A 97 23.65 19.30 1.91
C SER A 97 23.41 18.04 1.10
N VAL A 98 22.14 17.76 0.80
CA VAL A 98 21.73 16.68 -0.10
C VAL A 98 20.72 17.21 -1.11
N HIS A 99 20.45 16.40 -2.13
CA HIS A 99 19.54 16.73 -3.21
C HIS A 99 18.40 15.73 -3.19
N VAL A 100 17.20 16.17 -3.58
CA VAL A 100 16.07 15.25 -3.76
C VAL A 100 16.11 14.75 -5.19
N GLY A 101 16.28 13.45 -5.35
CA GLY A 101 16.39 12.84 -6.65
C GLY A 101 15.77 11.45 -6.72
N SER A 102 15.57 10.97 -7.94
CA SER A 102 15.20 9.59 -8.20
C SER A 102 16.33 8.88 -8.94
N ASN A 103 16.71 7.71 -8.44
CA ASN A 103 17.70 6.86 -9.11
C ASN A 103 17.06 6.21 -10.33
N ILE A 104 17.65 6.41 -11.51
CA ILE A 104 17.32 5.69 -12.74
C ILE A 104 18.12 4.37 -12.77
N SER A 105 19.38 4.43 -12.34
CA SER A 105 20.30 3.28 -12.24
C SER A 105 21.26 3.48 -11.05
N GLU A 106 22.20 2.55 -10.85
CA GLU A 106 23.28 2.71 -9.86
C GLU A 106 24.20 3.91 -10.16
N GLU A 107 24.23 4.37 -11.42
CA GLU A 107 25.15 5.42 -11.90
C GLU A 107 24.41 6.71 -12.31
N GLU A 108 23.09 6.65 -12.55
CA GLU A 108 22.27 7.78 -13.00
C GLU A 108 21.17 8.13 -12.00
N SER A 109 21.15 9.39 -11.57
CA SER A 109 20.08 9.97 -10.77
C SER A 109 19.58 11.27 -11.40
N ILE A 110 18.26 11.48 -11.34
CA ILE A 110 17.65 12.77 -11.69
C ILE A 110 17.56 13.57 -10.41
N VAL A 111 18.15 14.77 -10.38
CA VAL A 111 17.89 15.75 -9.33
C VAL A 111 16.59 16.47 -9.66
N HIS A 112 15.57 16.30 -8.80
CA HIS A 112 14.29 16.99 -8.93
C HIS A 112 14.35 18.38 -8.30
N PHE A 113 14.96 18.51 -7.10
CA PHE A 113 15.14 19.81 -6.45
C PHE A 113 16.21 19.76 -5.33
N LEU A 114 16.67 20.94 -4.91
CA LEU A 114 17.60 21.12 -3.79
C LEU A 114 16.88 21.02 -2.46
N ALA A 115 17.43 20.26 -1.51
CA ALA A 115 16.92 20.27 -0.16
C ALA A 115 17.28 21.55 0.60
N MET A 116 16.62 21.75 1.73
CA MET A 116 16.89 22.87 2.62
C MET A 116 18.39 22.99 3.00
N PRO A 117 18.98 24.21 3.01
CA PRO A 117 20.35 24.39 3.50
C PRO A 117 20.55 23.80 4.89
N ARG A 118 21.69 23.15 5.10
CA ARG A 118 21.99 22.43 6.36
C ARG A 118 21.88 23.34 7.57
N GLU A 119 22.30 24.59 7.45
CA GLU A 119 22.35 25.58 8.53
C GLU A 119 20.97 26.00 9.03
N ARG A 120 19.92 25.75 8.24
CA ARG A 120 18.53 26.07 8.56
C ARG A 120 17.70 24.85 8.96
N LEU A 121 18.27 23.64 8.92
CA LEU A 121 17.50 22.42 9.03
C LEU A 121 16.80 22.28 10.38
N GLU A 122 17.52 22.37 11.49
CA GLU A 122 16.97 22.23 12.84
C GLU A 122 15.85 23.23 13.13
N PRO A 123 16.04 24.56 12.98
CA PRO A 123 14.97 25.51 13.30
C PRO A 123 13.73 25.34 12.40
N GLU A 124 13.89 24.95 11.14
CA GLU A 124 12.75 24.73 10.24
C GLU A 124 12.07 23.38 10.50
N LEU A 125 12.83 22.36 10.91
CA LEU A 125 12.27 21.07 11.35
C LEU A 125 11.48 21.22 12.65
N ASP A 126 11.98 22.02 13.60
CA ASP A 126 11.24 22.32 14.83
C ASP A 126 9.93 23.07 14.54
N ARG A 127 9.95 24.00 13.58
CA ARG A 127 8.73 24.68 13.11
C ARG A 127 7.75 23.71 12.47
N PHE A 128 8.23 22.80 11.63
CA PHE A 128 7.40 21.75 11.03
C PHE A 128 6.78 20.84 12.10
N ILE A 129 7.57 20.37 13.07
CA ILE A 129 7.10 19.49 14.14
C ILE A 129 6.05 20.19 15.00
N THR A 130 6.30 21.45 15.38
CA THR A 130 5.35 22.27 16.13
C THR A 130 4.04 22.41 15.37
N TRP A 131 4.11 22.83 14.10
CA TRP A 131 2.95 22.93 13.23
C TRP A 131 2.22 21.59 13.07
N PHE A 132 2.94 20.48 12.89
CA PHE A 132 2.33 19.17 12.70
C PHE A 132 1.49 18.76 13.91
N ASN A 133 2.01 18.99 15.12
CA ASN A 133 1.32 18.67 16.37
C ASN A 133 0.13 19.61 16.61
N ASP A 134 0.31 20.92 16.41
CA ASP A 134 -0.69 21.95 16.70
C ASP A 134 -1.83 22.01 15.65
N SER A 135 -1.55 21.59 14.42
CA SER A 135 -2.53 21.63 13.31
C SER A 135 -3.61 20.56 13.39
N LYS A 136 -3.44 19.54 14.25
CA LYS A 136 -4.43 18.45 14.42
C LYS A 136 -5.77 19.03 14.89
N GLY A 137 -6.82 18.83 14.09
CA GLY A 137 -8.16 19.36 14.36
C GLY A 137 -8.33 20.87 14.12
N ALA A 138 -7.27 21.60 13.75
CA ALA A 138 -7.31 23.03 13.45
C ALA A 138 -7.45 23.33 11.95
N MET A 139 -7.32 22.32 11.10
CA MET A 139 -7.50 22.40 9.65
C MET A 139 -8.09 21.10 9.09
N ASP A 140 -8.54 21.13 7.84
CA ASP A 140 -8.97 19.93 7.14
C ASP A 140 -7.85 18.87 7.10
N GLY A 141 -8.18 17.65 7.49
CA GLY A 141 -7.22 16.56 7.65
C GLY A 141 -6.54 16.12 6.36
N LEU A 142 -7.25 16.16 5.22
CA LEU A 142 -6.68 15.80 3.93
C LEU A 142 -5.70 16.88 3.45
N VAL A 143 -6.07 18.16 3.64
CA VAL A 143 -5.16 19.29 3.37
C VAL A 143 -3.93 19.20 4.28
N ARG A 144 -4.12 18.91 5.57
CA ARG A 144 -3.03 18.73 6.53
C ARG A 144 -2.06 17.62 6.12
N ALA A 145 -2.58 16.47 5.69
CA ALA A 145 -1.77 15.37 5.20
C ALA A 145 -0.97 15.75 3.95
N GLY A 146 -1.60 16.44 2.98
CA GLY A 146 -0.92 16.93 1.78
C GLY A 146 0.19 17.95 2.10
N LEU A 147 -0.05 18.87 3.02
CA LEU A 147 0.97 19.82 3.49
C LEU A 147 2.10 19.14 4.26
N THR A 148 1.77 18.15 5.09
CA THR A 148 2.76 17.36 5.86
C THR A 148 3.74 16.69 4.90
N HIS A 149 3.22 16.05 3.86
CA HIS A 149 4.02 15.36 2.86
C HIS A 149 4.98 16.33 2.16
N LEU A 150 4.45 17.43 1.62
CA LEU A 150 5.23 18.41 0.88
C LEU A 150 6.29 19.06 1.77
N TRP A 151 5.92 19.53 2.96
CA TRP A 151 6.84 20.24 3.83
C TRP A 151 7.99 19.34 4.29
N PHE A 152 7.69 18.11 4.72
CA PHE A 152 8.74 17.18 5.15
C PHE A 152 9.69 16.81 4.02
N VAL A 153 9.18 16.52 2.82
CA VAL A 153 10.04 16.18 1.68
C VAL A 153 10.91 17.37 1.23
N THR A 154 10.43 18.61 1.40
CA THR A 154 11.21 19.84 1.16
C THR A 154 12.31 20.08 2.21
N LEU A 155 12.04 19.79 3.49
CA LEU A 155 13.08 19.84 4.54
C LEU A 155 14.17 18.79 4.26
N HIS A 156 13.72 17.57 3.97
CA HIS A 156 14.53 16.41 3.64
C HIS A 156 15.60 16.10 4.72
N PRO A 157 15.24 15.97 6.01
CA PRO A 157 16.19 16.03 7.14
C PRO A 157 17.29 14.96 7.19
N PHE A 158 17.14 13.87 6.45
CA PHE A 158 18.06 12.74 6.46
C PHE A 158 18.88 12.64 5.16
N ASP A 159 19.93 11.83 5.17
CA ASP A 159 20.74 11.56 3.97
C ASP A 159 19.98 10.70 2.94
N ASP A 160 19.13 9.77 3.42
CA ASP A 160 18.27 8.89 2.62
C ASP A 160 17.00 8.56 3.43
N GLY A 161 16.00 7.92 2.81
CA GLY A 161 14.78 7.46 3.46
C GLY A 161 13.72 8.54 3.66
N ASN A 162 14.00 9.78 3.27
CA ASN A 162 13.07 10.91 3.43
C ASN A 162 11.72 10.65 2.73
N GLY A 163 11.70 10.11 1.51
CA GLY A 163 10.45 9.80 0.82
C GLY A 163 9.59 8.77 1.57
N ARG A 164 10.21 7.72 2.11
CA ARG A 164 9.52 6.70 2.93
C ARG A 164 8.96 7.28 4.22
N ILE A 165 9.74 8.14 4.89
CA ILE A 165 9.29 8.84 6.11
C ILE A 165 8.18 9.85 5.78
N SER A 166 8.26 10.60 4.68
CA SER A 166 7.17 11.50 4.23
C SER A 166 5.85 10.76 4.07
N ARG A 167 5.89 9.57 3.44
CA ARG A 167 4.70 8.74 3.23
C ARG A 167 4.17 8.18 4.55
N ALA A 168 5.05 7.71 5.44
CA ALA A 168 4.64 7.31 6.80
C ALA A 168 4.05 8.46 7.63
N LEU A 169 4.56 9.69 7.49
CA LEU A 169 4.01 10.89 8.12
C LEU A 169 2.65 11.28 7.52
N THR A 170 2.47 11.08 6.22
CA THR A 170 1.19 11.29 5.54
C THR A 170 0.15 10.32 6.09
N ASP A 171 0.51 9.04 6.19
CA ASP A 171 -0.32 8.00 6.79
C ASP A 171 -0.64 8.31 8.27
N LEU A 172 0.34 8.80 9.04
CA LEU A 172 0.12 9.27 10.42
C LEU A 172 -0.88 10.43 10.48
N ALA A 173 -0.71 11.43 9.62
CA ALA A 173 -1.60 12.60 9.56
C ALA A 173 -3.04 12.19 9.22
N LEU A 174 -3.21 11.29 8.24
CA LEU A 174 -4.50 10.73 7.87
C LEU A 174 -5.07 9.88 9.01
N ALA A 175 -4.29 9.00 9.62
CA ALA A 175 -4.76 8.13 10.70
C ALA A 175 -5.27 8.89 11.95
N GLN A 176 -4.84 10.15 12.13
CA GLN A 176 -5.31 11.04 13.19
C GLN A 176 -6.70 11.64 12.92
N GLU A 177 -7.24 11.47 11.71
CA GLU A 177 -8.54 11.99 11.30
C GLU A 177 -9.64 10.94 11.46
N PRO A 178 -10.86 11.31 11.90
CA PRO A 178 -11.96 10.35 12.08
C PRO A 178 -12.44 9.70 10.78
N ILE A 179 -12.27 10.39 9.65
CA ILE A 179 -12.86 10.05 8.35
C ILE A 179 -11.86 9.34 7.42
N ALA A 180 -10.56 9.49 7.66
CA ALA A 180 -9.56 8.87 6.81
C ALA A 180 -9.38 7.40 7.20
N ALA A 181 -9.90 6.51 6.35
CA ALA A 181 -9.74 5.08 6.51
C ALA A 181 -8.24 4.74 6.61
N PRO A 182 -7.82 3.84 7.53
CA PRO A 182 -6.47 3.24 7.58
C PRO A 182 -6.06 2.51 6.29
N LEU A 183 -6.94 2.52 5.30
CA LEU A 183 -6.86 1.82 4.03
C LEU A 183 -6.51 2.76 2.87
N ALA A 184 -6.68 4.08 3.00
CA ALA A 184 -6.39 5.05 1.94
C ALA A 184 -4.88 5.31 1.83
N ARG A 185 -4.16 4.33 1.30
CA ARG A 185 -2.70 4.31 1.24
C ARG A 185 -2.18 4.68 -0.14
N MET A 186 -1.43 5.77 -0.20
CA MET A 186 -1.16 6.47 -1.45
C MET A 186 0.02 5.91 -2.25
N SER A 187 0.93 5.14 -1.63
CA SER A 187 2.17 4.73 -2.32
C SER A 187 1.93 3.98 -3.62
N ARG A 188 0.84 3.19 -3.70
CA ARG A 188 0.51 2.48 -4.94
C ARG A 188 0.10 3.42 -6.07
N CYS A 189 -0.70 4.45 -5.79
CA CYS A 189 -1.08 5.47 -6.76
C CYS A 189 0.14 6.31 -7.17
N ILE A 190 0.96 6.72 -6.21
CA ILE A 190 2.22 7.44 -6.47
C ILE A 190 3.17 6.61 -7.33
N LEU A 191 3.30 5.30 -7.07
CA LEU A 191 4.15 4.42 -7.86
C LEU A 191 3.68 4.31 -9.31
N GLN A 192 2.37 4.23 -9.54
CA GLN A 192 1.79 4.18 -10.89
C GLN A 192 1.97 5.51 -11.65
N GLY A 193 1.87 6.63 -10.95
CA GLY A 193 2.06 7.99 -11.47
C GLY A 193 3.39 8.63 -11.05
N ARG A 194 4.47 7.85 -10.96
CA ARG A 194 5.75 8.33 -10.39
C ARG A 194 6.30 9.59 -11.08
N PRO A 195 6.27 9.72 -12.42
CA PRO A 195 6.67 10.97 -13.08
C PRO A 195 5.83 12.18 -12.66
N ASP A 196 4.51 12.02 -12.59
CA ASP A 196 3.59 13.10 -12.22
C ASP A 196 3.78 13.56 -10.77
N TYR A 197 4.09 12.61 -9.87
CA TYR A 197 4.43 12.92 -8.47
C TYR A 197 5.64 13.84 -8.36
N TYR A 198 6.74 13.51 -9.03
CA TYR A 198 7.94 14.33 -8.98
C TYR A 198 7.73 15.68 -9.67
N ALA A 199 6.99 15.71 -10.79
CA ALA A 199 6.63 16.96 -11.46
C ALA A 199 5.78 17.88 -10.55
N ALA A 200 4.83 17.32 -9.79
CA ALA A 200 4.01 18.07 -8.84
C ALA A 200 4.86 18.63 -7.67
N LEU A 201 5.82 17.86 -7.16
CA LEU A 201 6.77 18.32 -6.13
C LEU A 201 7.69 19.44 -6.64
N GLU A 202 8.24 19.29 -7.85
CA GLU A 202 9.08 20.30 -8.47
C GLU A 202 8.30 21.60 -8.68
N GLN A 203 7.06 21.51 -9.20
CA GLN A 203 6.20 22.67 -9.41
C GLN A 203 5.90 23.41 -8.10
N ALA A 204 5.59 22.68 -7.02
CA ALA A 204 5.28 23.27 -5.72
C ALA A 204 6.47 24.01 -5.09
N GLN A 205 7.69 23.62 -5.46
CA GLN A 205 8.95 24.15 -4.90
C GLN A 205 9.67 25.11 -5.84
N ALA A 206 9.14 25.32 -7.06
CA ALA A 206 9.76 26.21 -8.02
C ALA A 206 9.72 27.70 -7.58
N PHE A 207 8.81 28.06 -6.64
CA PHE A 207 8.57 29.43 -6.14
C PHE A 207 8.45 30.54 -7.21
N LYS A 208 8.24 30.17 -8.49
CA LYS A 208 8.30 31.07 -9.65
C LYS A 208 7.32 32.25 -9.55
N ASN A 209 6.24 32.10 -8.77
CA ASN A 209 5.22 33.12 -8.52
C ASN A 209 4.89 33.27 -7.01
N GLY A 210 5.87 33.05 -6.13
CA GLY A 210 5.66 32.96 -4.67
C GLY A 210 5.23 31.57 -4.21
N LEU A 211 4.93 31.42 -2.91
CA LEU A 211 4.48 30.16 -2.33
C LEU A 211 3.04 29.88 -2.77
N ASN A 212 2.86 28.96 -3.73
CA ASN A 212 1.55 28.46 -4.14
C ASN A 212 1.56 26.93 -4.19
N VAL A 213 1.03 26.31 -3.14
CA VAL A 213 0.93 24.84 -3.02
C VAL A 213 -0.41 24.30 -3.50
N THR A 214 -1.28 25.13 -4.09
CA THR A 214 -2.60 24.71 -4.57
C THR A 214 -2.53 23.61 -5.64
N PRO A 215 -1.64 23.66 -6.65
CA PRO A 215 -1.52 22.59 -7.64
C PRO A 215 -1.11 21.25 -6.99
N TRP A 216 -0.19 21.30 -6.02
CA TRP A 216 0.19 20.14 -5.22
C TRP A 216 -0.99 19.56 -4.46
N LEU A 217 -1.74 20.39 -3.73
CA LEU A 217 -2.88 19.91 -2.95
C LEU A 217 -3.97 19.30 -3.85
N ARG A 218 -4.22 19.88 -5.02
CA ARG A 218 -5.14 19.29 -6.02
C ARG A 218 -4.68 17.89 -6.44
N TRP A 219 -3.43 17.78 -6.88
CA TRP A 219 -2.85 16.50 -7.27
C TRP A 219 -2.91 15.48 -6.12
N PHE A 220 -2.51 15.88 -4.92
CA PHE A 220 -2.53 15.04 -3.72
C PHE A 220 -3.93 14.53 -3.39
N LEU A 221 -4.95 15.38 -3.44
CA LEU A 221 -6.34 15.01 -3.17
C LEU A 221 -6.89 14.07 -4.26
N GLU A 222 -6.54 14.28 -5.53
CA GLU A 222 -6.90 13.36 -6.62
C GLU A 222 -6.26 11.98 -6.41
N GLN A 223 -4.98 11.91 -6.05
CA GLN A 223 -4.32 10.65 -5.72
C GLN A 223 -4.94 9.98 -4.48
N THR A 224 -5.32 10.77 -3.48
CA THR A 224 -5.99 10.26 -2.27
C THR A 224 -7.35 9.64 -2.62
N ALA A 225 -8.14 10.31 -3.46
CA ALA A 225 -9.43 9.79 -3.92
C ALA A 225 -9.27 8.48 -4.71
N GLN A 226 -8.26 8.39 -5.57
CA GLN A 226 -7.94 7.15 -6.30
C GLN A 226 -7.52 6.01 -5.34
N ALA A 227 -6.70 6.32 -4.33
CA ALA A 227 -6.30 5.37 -3.31
C ALA A 227 -7.50 4.85 -2.51
N CYS A 228 -8.42 5.72 -2.10
CA CYS A 228 -9.67 5.34 -1.45
C CYS A 228 -10.50 4.37 -2.31
N ALA A 229 -10.71 4.70 -3.59
CA ALA A 229 -11.47 3.85 -4.51
C ALA A 229 -10.80 2.48 -4.75
N GLN A 230 -9.47 2.43 -4.76
CA GLN A 230 -8.74 1.17 -4.88
C GLN A 230 -8.87 0.31 -3.62
N SER A 231 -8.78 0.92 -2.45
CA SER A 231 -8.91 0.22 -1.18
C SER A 231 -10.32 -0.28 -0.93
N GLU A 232 -11.34 0.46 -1.36
CA GLU A 232 -12.72 -0.02 -1.37
C GLU A 232 -12.86 -1.32 -2.17
N ARG A 233 -12.25 -1.41 -3.37
CA ARG A 233 -12.27 -2.65 -4.17
C ARG A 233 -11.60 -3.82 -3.45
N VAL A 234 -10.49 -3.59 -2.75
CA VAL A 234 -9.80 -4.64 -1.98
C VAL A 234 -10.67 -5.13 -0.81
N VAL A 235 -11.31 -4.19 -0.09
CA VAL A 235 -12.24 -4.53 0.99
C VAL A 235 -13.41 -5.34 0.45
N GLN A 236 -14.05 -4.90 -0.64
CA GLN A 236 -15.17 -5.60 -1.26
C GLN A 236 -14.77 -7.00 -1.71
N ALA A 237 -13.64 -7.17 -2.39
CA ALA A 237 -13.14 -8.48 -2.81
C ALA A 237 -12.87 -9.41 -1.62
N THR A 238 -12.30 -8.89 -0.53
CA THR A 238 -11.99 -9.67 0.67
C THR A 238 -13.27 -10.10 1.41
N LEU A 239 -14.23 -9.18 1.55
CA LEU A 239 -15.53 -9.46 2.14
C LEU A 239 -16.29 -10.49 1.32
N ALA A 240 -16.30 -10.34 -0.01
CA ALA A 240 -16.93 -11.29 -0.92
C ALA A 240 -16.37 -12.70 -0.76
N LYS A 241 -15.05 -12.83 -0.72
CA LYS A 241 -14.37 -14.10 -0.47
C LYS A 241 -14.70 -14.69 0.90
N GLY A 242 -14.74 -13.86 1.93
CA GLY A 242 -15.09 -14.28 3.29
C GLY A 242 -16.53 -14.79 3.41
N ILE A 243 -17.49 -14.05 2.87
CA ILE A 243 -18.92 -14.42 2.86
C ILE A 243 -19.13 -15.71 2.05
N PHE A 244 -18.53 -15.81 0.87
CA PHE A 244 -18.59 -17.02 0.05
C PHE A 244 -18.13 -18.26 0.83
N TRP A 245 -16.96 -18.20 1.47
CA TRP A 245 -16.43 -19.34 2.22
C TRP A 245 -17.21 -19.63 3.51
N ALA A 246 -17.81 -18.62 4.14
CA ALA A 246 -18.68 -18.83 5.29
C ALA A 246 -19.97 -19.57 4.90
N ARG A 247 -20.56 -19.22 3.75
CA ARG A 247 -21.76 -19.89 3.21
C ARG A 247 -21.50 -21.35 2.85
N HIS A 248 -20.33 -21.63 2.28
CA HIS A 248 -19.94 -22.97 1.82
C HIS A 248 -19.04 -23.71 2.83
N ALA A 249 -19.11 -23.38 4.11
CA ALA A 249 -18.24 -23.94 5.14
C ALA A 249 -18.47 -25.45 5.36
N GLU A 250 -19.72 -25.89 5.29
CA GLU A 250 -20.13 -27.29 5.49
C GLU A 250 -20.11 -28.11 4.18
N ASP A 251 -19.88 -27.46 3.04
CA ASP A 251 -19.86 -28.14 1.75
C ASP A 251 -18.58 -28.97 1.59
N PRO A 252 -18.66 -30.23 1.08
CA PRO A 252 -17.50 -31.10 0.92
C PRO A 252 -16.66 -30.69 -0.30
N ILE A 253 -15.92 -29.58 -0.19
CA ILE A 253 -15.10 -29.00 -1.26
C ILE A 253 -13.68 -29.57 -1.25
N ASN A 254 -13.32 -30.27 -2.32
CA ASN A 254 -11.98 -30.85 -2.48
C ASN A 254 -10.92 -29.80 -2.87
N GLU A 255 -9.64 -30.17 -2.83
CA GLU A 255 -8.53 -29.23 -3.07
C GLU A 255 -8.52 -28.62 -4.48
N ARG A 256 -8.93 -29.38 -5.52
CA ARG A 256 -9.02 -28.86 -6.90
C ARG A 256 -10.14 -27.84 -7.02
N GLN A 257 -11.29 -28.14 -6.45
CA GLN A 257 -12.45 -27.26 -6.40
C GLN A 257 -12.08 -25.97 -5.64
N ARG A 258 -11.47 -26.09 -4.46
CA ARG A 258 -10.99 -24.96 -3.65
C ARG A 258 -10.03 -24.08 -4.42
N LYS A 259 -9.06 -24.66 -5.15
CA LYS A 259 -8.13 -23.92 -6.00
C LYS A 259 -8.85 -23.14 -7.11
N ALA A 260 -9.81 -23.76 -7.79
CA ALA A 260 -10.57 -23.12 -8.85
C ALA A 260 -11.48 -21.99 -8.32
N LEU A 261 -12.16 -22.23 -7.21
CA LEU A 261 -13.01 -21.23 -6.53
C LEU A 261 -12.18 -20.03 -6.07
N ASN A 262 -11.04 -20.26 -5.40
CA ASN A 262 -10.14 -19.17 -5.03
C ASN A 262 -9.66 -18.38 -6.24
N ARG A 263 -9.32 -19.05 -7.36
CA ARG A 263 -8.89 -18.35 -8.57
C ARG A 263 -9.99 -17.45 -9.17
N LEU A 264 -11.25 -17.87 -9.09
CA LEU A 264 -12.41 -17.09 -9.51
C LEU A 264 -12.70 -15.93 -8.54
N LEU A 265 -12.63 -16.19 -7.22
CA LEU A 265 -12.82 -15.16 -6.19
C LEU A 265 -11.75 -14.07 -6.30
N ASP A 266 -10.49 -14.46 -6.52
CA ASP A 266 -9.35 -13.54 -6.68
C ASP A 266 -9.42 -12.75 -8.01
N ALA A 267 -10.12 -13.28 -9.02
CA ALA A 267 -10.36 -12.54 -10.27
C ALA A 267 -11.45 -11.46 -10.09
N GLY A 268 -12.36 -11.63 -9.14
CA GLY A 268 -13.54 -10.78 -9.00
C GLY A 268 -14.58 -11.00 -10.11
N PRO A 269 -15.69 -10.23 -10.09
CA PRO A 269 -16.83 -10.43 -10.98
C PRO A 269 -16.47 -10.31 -12.47
N ASP A 270 -15.59 -9.38 -12.81
CA ASP A 270 -15.22 -9.07 -14.20
C ASP A 270 -13.88 -9.68 -14.65
N GLY A 271 -13.10 -10.26 -13.73
CA GLY A 271 -11.70 -10.63 -14.02
C GLY A 271 -11.53 -11.99 -14.70
N PHE A 272 -12.60 -12.73 -14.98
CA PHE A 272 -12.53 -14.04 -15.63
C PHE A 272 -13.32 -14.05 -16.94
N GLN A 273 -12.88 -13.26 -17.92
CA GLN A 273 -13.54 -13.16 -19.23
C GLN A 273 -13.80 -14.53 -19.87
N GLY A 274 -15.04 -14.73 -20.31
CA GLY A 274 -15.54 -15.99 -20.86
C GLY A 274 -15.73 -17.12 -19.84
N GLY A 275 -15.68 -16.81 -18.54
CA GLY A 275 -15.98 -17.73 -17.44
C GLY A 275 -14.99 -18.88 -17.29
N MET A 276 -15.19 -19.70 -16.25
CA MET A 276 -14.50 -20.97 -16.09
C MET A 276 -15.07 -21.96 -17.09
N THR A 277 -14.24 -22.59 -17.91
CA THR A 277 -14.66 -23.70 -18.77
C THR A 277 -14.04 -24.99 -18.26
N THR A 278 -14.58 -26.15 -18.65
CA THR A 278 -13.96 -27.45 -18.33
C THR A 278 -12.48 -27.50 -18.73
N ARG A 279 -12.13 -26.91 -19.89
CA ARG A 279 -10.74 -26.83 -20.36
C ARG A 279 -9.86 -25.96 -19.45
N LYS A 280 -10.35 -24.78 -19.05
CA LYS A 280 -9.63 -23.88 -18.12
C LYS A 280 -9.45 -24.55 -16.75
N TYR A 281 -10.49 -25.21 -16.24
CA TYR A 281 -10.44 -25.93 -14.96
C TYR A 281 -9.43 -27.08 -14.99
N ALA A 282 -9.49 -27.92 -16.02
CA ALA A 282 -8.57 -29.05 -16.19
C ALA A 282 -7.11 -28.59 -16.26
N ALA A 283 -6.84 -27.50 -16.99
CA ALA A 283 -5.51 -26.90 -17.06
C ALA A 283 -5.03 -26.34 -15.71
N LEU A 284 -5.90 -25.63 -14.99
CA LEU A 284 -5.59 -25.02 -13.69
C LEU A 284 -5.29 -26.07 -12.60
N THR A 285 -6.06 -27.15 -12.59
CA THR A 285 -6.03 -28.19 -11.55
C THR A 285 -5.20 -29.42 -11.95
N ARG A 286 -4.75 -29.47 -13.21
CA ARG A 286 -4.00 -30.59 -13.82
C ARG A 286 -4.75 -31.92 -13.74
N CYS A 287 -6.08 -31.90 -13.89
CA CYS A 287 -6.91 -33.10 -13.91
C CYS A 287 -7.41 -33.45 -15.33
N SER A 288 -8.01 -34.64 -15.48
CA SER A 288 -8.64 -35.02 -16.75
C SER A 288 -9.89 -34.17 -17.06
N PRO A 289 -10.29 -34.01 -18.33
CA PRO A 289 -11.52 -33.30 -18.69
C PRO A 289 -12.78 -33.92 -18.05
N VAL A 290 -12.82 -35.26 -17.89
CA VAL A 290 -13.94 -35.97 -17.25
C VAL A 290 -14.03 -35.60 -15.77
N THR A 291 -12.88 -35.58 -15.08
CA THR A 291 -12.80 -35.13 -13.69
C THR A 291 -13.19 -33.67 -13.54
N ALA A 292 -12.75 -32.80 -14.46
CA ALA A 292 -13.09 -31.39 -14.45
C ALA A 292 -14.60 -31.16 -14.61
N SER A 293 -15.26 -31.86 -15.55
CA SER A 293 -16.70 -31.76 -15.73
C SER A 293 -17.48 -32.22 -14.50
N ARG A 294 -17.05 -33.32 -13.84
CA ARG A 294 -17.66 -33.79 -12.60
C ARG A 294 -17.48 -32.80 -11.47
N ASP A 295 -16.25 -32.33 -11.23
CA ASP A 295 -15.96 -31.36 -10.18
C ASP A 295 -16.78 -30.07 -10.36
N LEU A 296 -16.95 -29.59 -11.60
CA LEU A 296 -17.75 -28.40 -11.93
C LEU A 296 -19.25 -28.64 -11.72
N ALA A 297 -19.77 -29.82 -12.08
CA ALA A 297 -21.17 -30.17 -11.84
C ALA A 297 -21.51 -30.21 -10.34
N GLU A 298 -20.63 -30.83 -9.53
CA GLU A 298 -20.77 -30.83 -8.07
C GLU A 298 -20.79 -29.41 -7.49
N LEU A 299 -19.96 -28.50 -8.03
CA LEU A 299 -19.94 -27.10 -7.61
C LEU A 299 -21.23 -26.33 -8.00
N VAL A 300 -21.88 -26.71 -9.09
CA VAL A 300 -23.19 -26.15 -9.47
C VAL A 300 -24.28 -26.67 -8.55
N GLU A 301 -24.30 -27.97 -8.25
CA GLU A 301 -25.26 -28.59 -7.32
C GLU A 301 -25.20 -27.95 -5.93
N ARG A 302 -23.99 -27.57 -5.48
CA ARG A 302 -23.76 -26.90 -4.20
C ARG A 302 -23.98 -25.39 -4.25
N THR A 303 -24.47 -24.85 -5.35
CA THR A 303 -24.69 -23.39 -5.54
C THR A 303 -23.43 -22.54 -5.42
N CYS A 304 -22.24 -23.13 -5.55
CA CYS A 304 -20.98 -22.39 -5.60
C CYS A 304 -20.81 -21.69 -6.95
N LEU A 305 -21.26 -22.34 -8.02
CA LEU A 305 -21.20 -21.85 -9.39
C LEU A 305 -22.58 -21.88 -10.05
N ARG A 306 -22.79 -21.01 -11.04
CA ARG A 306 -23.86 -21.14 -12.03
C ARG A 306 -23.26 -21.39 -13.41
N SER A 307 -23.92 -22.22 -14.21
CA SER A 307 -23.54 -22.44 -15.61
C SER A 307 -24.29 -21.47 -16.53
N TYR A 308 -23.63 -21.08 -17.62
CA TYR A 308 -24.24 -20.30 -18.71
C TYR A 308 -23.61 -20.71 -20.05
N GLY A 309 -24.30 -20.40 -21.16
CA GLY A 309 -24.00 -20.94 -22.48
C GLY A 309 -24.59 -22.34 -22.70
N ALA A 310 -24.26 -22.98 -23.84
CA ALA A 310 -24.83 -24.28 -24.20
C ALA A 310 -23.82 -25.19 -24.91
N GLY A 311 -23.82 -26.48 -24.57
CA GLY A 311 -22.97 -27.49 -25.21
C GLY A 311 -21.48 -27.16 -25.08
N ARG A 312 -20.78 -27.02 -26.21
CA ARG A 312 -19.33 -26.75 -26.25
C ARG A 312 -18.93 -25.36 -25.75
N SER A 313 -19.88 -24.42 -25.60
CA SER A 313 -19.66 -23.09 -25.07
C SER A 313 -20.08 -22.93 -23.60
N THR A 314 -20.33 -24.03 -22.88
CA THR A 314 -20.68 -23.98 -21.46
C THR A 314 -19.52 -23.39 -20.64
N ALA A 315 -19.82 -22.34 -19.91
CA ALA A 315 -18.95 -21.69 -18.95
C ALA A 315 -19.64 -21.60 -17.58
N TYR A 316 -18.83 -21.41 -16.55
CA TYR A 316 -19.25 -21.37 -15.16
C TYR A 316 -18.73 -20.09 -14.52
N GLU A 317 -19.55 -19.47 -13.70
CA GLU A 317 -19.19 -18.29 -12.91
C GLU A 317 -19.67 -18.43 -11.47
N LEU A 318 -19.06 -17.67 -10.58
CA LEU A 318 -19.46 -17.63 -9.17
C LEU A 318 -20.85 -17.04 -9.04
N ILE A 319 -21.61 -17.60 -8.10
CA ILE A 319 -22.83 -16.96 -7.61
C ILE A 319 -22.40 -15.92 -6.57
N TRP A 320 -22.22 -14.67 -7.01
CA TRP A 320 -21.91 -13.55 -6.13
C TRP A 320 -23.15 -13.18 -5.31
N ASP A 321 -22.97 -12.88 -4.01
CA ASP A 321 -24.07 -12.35 -3.21
C ASP A 321 -24.40 -10.92 -3.66
N ALA A 322 -25.69 -10.65 -3.88
CA ALA A 322 -26.19 -9.37 -4.37
C ALA A 322 -25.79 -8.18 -3.47
N LEU A 323 -25.60 -8.42 -2.17
CA LEU A 323 -25.18 -7.41 -1.18
C LEU A 323 -23.77 -6.81 -1.45
N LEU A 324 -22.94 -7.46 -2.27
CA LEU A 324 -21.55 -7.03 -2.53
C LEU A 324 -21.39 -6.26 -3.85
N LEU A 325 -22.41 -6.25 -4.72
CA LEU A 325 -22.33 -5.67 -6.05
C LEU A 325 -22.98 -4.29 -6.17
N GLY A 326 -23.53 -3.74 -5.08
CA GLY A 326 -24.18 -2.43 -5.10
C GLY A 326 -25.33 -2.33 -6.11
N GLN A 327 -26.07 -3.43 -6.33
CA GLN A 327 -27.34 -3.45 -7.06
C GLN A 327 -28.51 -3.59 -6.11
#